data_AF-A0A183D937-F1
#
_entry.id   AF-A0A183D937-F1
#
_cell.length_a   1.000
_cell.length_b   1.000
_cell.length_c   1.000
_cell.angle_alpha   90.00
_cell.angle_beta   90.00
_cell.angle_gamma   90.00
#
_symmetry.space_group_name_H-M   'P 1'
#
loop_
_entity.id
_entity.type
_entity.pdbx_description
1 polymer ?
#
loop_
_entity_poly.entity_id
_entity_poly.type
_entity_poly.pdbx_seq_one_letter_code
_entity_poly.pdbx_strand_id
1 'polypeptide(L)'
;MKGDQLNTVELADSIEACYTGGVVQWSADGSTFFSACGNYIKTMNVDDGKQSYTIGSEDEDGLRVSAFVLSQDDEASIVVAYTNGLLRNYRLPVSPSTSPDILRQWKSTHKAPVLVMRFENCLLATGSADFYVK
;
A
#
# COMPACT_ATOMS: atom_id res chain seq x y z
N MET A 1 41.89 5.59 38.60
CA MET A 1 40.46 5.83 38.35
C MET A 1 40.12 5.20 37.00
N LYS A 2 39.49 4.01 37.00
CA LYS A 2 38.96 3.41 35.76
C LYS A 2 37.69 4.18 35.41
N GLY A 3 37.72 4.93 34.32
CA GLY A 3 36.52 5.56 33.78
C GLY A 3 35.60 4.46 33.26
N ASP A 4 34.37 4.45 33.76
CA ASP A 4 33.29 3.59 33.26
C ASP A 4 33.14 3.80 31.75
N GLN A 5 33.31 2.73 30.99
CA GLN A 5 32.85 2.69 29.60
C GLN A 5 31.33 2.59 29.64
N LEU A 6 30.66 3.68 29.31
CA LEU A 6 29.22 3.69 29.07
C LEU A 6 28.96 2.85 27.81
N ASN A 7 28.33 1.69 27.97
CA ASN A 7 27.90 0.87 26.85
C ASN A 7 26.85 1.64 26.04
N THR A 8 27.15 1.93 24.78
CA THR A 8 26.19 2.50 23.83
C THR A 8 25.09 1.48 23.55
N VAL A 9 23.83 1.88 23.75
CA VAL A 9 22.66 1.07 23.38
C VAL A 9 22.25 1.45 21.97
N GLU A 10 22.26 0.47 21.05
CA GLU A 10 21.77 0.64 19.68
C GLU A 10 20.41 -0.04 19.51
N LEU A 11 19.58 0.48 18.59
CA LEU A 11 18.30 -0.12 18.25
C LEU A 11 18.55 -1.47 17.56
N ALA A 12 18.18 -2.55 18.23
CA ALA A 12 18.30 -3.90 17.67
C ALA A 12 17.14 -4.24 16.72
N ASP A 13 15.91 -3.87 17.11
CA ASP A 13 14.70 -4.14 16.31
C ASP A 13 13.55 -3.22 16.76
N SER A 14 12.54 -3.06 15.91
CA SER A 14 11.35 -2.26 16.19
C SER A 14 10.10 -2.88 15.58
N ILE A 15 9.01 -2.89 16.35
CA ILE A 15 7.69 -3.30 15.85
C ILE A 15 6.93 -2.04 15.44
N GLU A 16 6.49 -2.00 14.19
CA GLU A 16 5.68 -0.91 13.65
C GLU A 16 4.22 -1.34 13.44
N ALA A 17 3.32 -0.36 13.41
CA ALA A 17 1.95 -0.59 12.99
C ALA A 17 1.91 -1.00 11.50
N CYS A 18 1.40 -2.20 11.22
CA CYS A 18 1.20 -2.66 9.84
C CYS A 18 -0.20 -2.38 9.31
N TYR A 19 -1.19 -2.08 10.17
CA TYR A 19 -2.56 -1.75 9.78
C TYR A 19 -3.17 -0.75 10.74
N THR A 20 -3.80 0.31 10.22
CA THR A 20 -4.45 1.36 11.02
C THR A 20 -5.93 1.56 10.68
N GLY A 21 -6.48 0.73 9.79
CA GLY A 21 -7.86 0.80 9.30
C GLY A 21 -7.93 0.84 7.78
N GLY A 22 -9.13 0.61 7.23
CA GLY A 22 -9.37 0.61 5.79
C GLY A 22 -9.14 -0.75 5.13
N VAL A 23 -8.73 -0.72 3.87
CA VAL A 23 -8.66 -1.91 2.99
C VAL A 23 -7.45 -2.78 3.32
N VAL A 24 -7.66 -4.10 3.16
CA VAL A 24 -6.64 -5.14 3.20
C VAL A 24 -6.78 -5.99 1.93
N GLN A 25 -5.67 -6.47 1.38
CA GLN A 25 -5.62 -7.45 0.28
C GLN A 25 -4.57 -8.52 0.58
N TRP A 26 -4.68 -9.65 -0.11
CA TRP A 26 -3.75 -10.78 -0.02
C TRP A 26 -3.26 -11.13 -1.42
N SER A 27 -2.01 -11.57 -1.55
CA SER A 27 -1.58 -12.31 -2.74
C SER A 27 -2.35 -13.63 -2.87
N ALA A 28 -2.50 -14.17 -4.08
CA ALA A 28 -3.25 -15.43 -4.30
C ALA A 28 -2.65 -16.62 -3.55
N ASP A 29 -1.32 -16.64 -3.38
CA ASP A 29 -0.61 -17.67 -2.62
C ASP A 29 -0.72 -17.50 -1.10
N GLY A 30 -1.29 -16.38 -0.64
CA GLY A 30 -1.43 -16.02 0.78
C GLY A 30 -0.11 -15.65 1.47
N SER A 31 1.01 -15.57 0.74
CA SER A 31 2.33 -15.30 1.32
C SER A 31 2.52 -13.83 1.71
N THR A 32 1.80 -12.92 1.04
CA THR A 32 1.95 -11.48 1.22
C THR A 32 0.64 -10.83 1.61
N PHE A 33 0.70 -10.09 2.71
CA PHE A 33 -0.38 -9.27 3.24
C PHE A 33 -0.17 -7.80 2.88
N PHE A 34 -1.21 -7.15 2.35
CA PHE A 34 -1.21 -5.75 1.97
C PHE A 34 -2.24 -4.99 2.79
N SER A 35 -1.84 -3.88 3.41
CA SER A 35 -2.71 -3.14 4.33
C SER A 35 -2.56 -1.63 4.18
N ALA A 36 -3.69 -0.93 4.21
CA ALA A 36 -3.66 0.52 4.33
C ALA A 36 -3.10 0.94 5.71
N CYS A 37 -2.16 1.87 5.67
CA CYS A 37 -1.59 2.52 6.83
C CYS A 37 -1.43 4.02 6.54
N GLY A 38 -2.51 4.78 6.75
CA GLY A 38 -2.54 6.23 6.50
C GLY A 38 -2.45 6.58 5.01
N ASN A 39 -1.31 7.11 4.58
CA ASN A 39 -1.02 7.50 3.20
C ASN A 39 -0.29 6.42 2.40
N TYR A 40 0.04 5.30 3.03
CA TYR A 40 0.76 4.20 2.42
C TYR A 40 -0.02 2.89 2.47
N ILE A 41 0.44 1.94 1.66
CA ILE A 41 0.13 0.53 1.80
C ILE A 41 1.41 -0.15 2.29
N LYS A 42 1.34 -0.81 3.45
CA LYS A 42 2.43 -1.65 3.95
C LYS A 42 2.27 -3.06 3.40
N THR A 43 3.38 -3.70 3.08
CA THR A 43 3.41 -5.10 2.67
C THR A 43 4.18 -5.93 3.68
N MET A 44 3.65 -7.11 4.03
CA MET A 44 4.23 -8.00 5.03
C MET A 44 4.26 -9.42 4.50
N ASN A 45 5.40 -10.09 4.64
CA ASN A 45 5.48 -11.53 4.41
C ASN A 45 4.90 -12.25 5.63
N VAL A 46 4.01 -13.20 5.39
CA VAL A 46 3.24 -13.88 6.44
C VAL A 46 4.08 -14.92 7.18
N ASP A 47 5.07 -15.51 6.52
CA ASP A 47 5.91 -16.57 7.10
C ASP A 47 6.88 -16.03 8.15
N ASP A 48 7.48 -14.86 7.90
CA ASP A 48 8.45 -14.25 8.83
C ASP A 48 7.92 -13.00 9.57
N GLY A 49 6.73 -12.51 9.20
CA GLY A 49 6.11 -11.33 9.78
C GLY A 49 6.84 -10.01 9.49
N LYS A 50 7.82 -10.00 8.58
CA LYS A 50 8.63 -8.83 8.27
C LYS A 50 7.98 -7.99 7.19
N GLN A 51 8.12 -6.68 7.33
CA GLN A 51 7.75 -5.74 6.29
C GLN A 51 8.66 -5.95 5.07
N SER A 52 8.06 -6.12 3.89
CA SER A 52 8.81 -6.29 2.65
C SER A 52 9.12 -4.93 2.01
N TYR A 53 8.10 -4.11 1.75
CA TYR A 53 8.23 -2.78 1.16
C TYR A 53 6.99 -1.93 1.44
N THR A 54 7.05 -0.64 1.07
CA THR A 54 5.95 0.31 1.24
C THR A 54 5.54 0.85 -0.12
N ILE A 55 4.23 0.96 -0.35
CA ILE A 55 3.65 1.47 -1.61
C ILE A 55 2.98 2.81 -1.31
N GLY A 56 3.36 3.84 -2.07
CA GLY A 56 2.92 5.22 -1.87
C GLY A 56 4.08 6.18 -2.14
N SER A 57 3.86 7.46 -1.89
CA SER A 57 4.92 8.48 -1.95
C SER A 57 4.99 9.18 -0.61
N GLU A 58 6.19 9.22 -0.02
CA GLU A 58 6.42 9.93 1.25
C GLU A 58 6.46 11.45 1.04
N ASP A 59 6.79 11.89 -0.16
CA ASP A 59 6.98 13.30 -0.51
C ASP A 59 5.66 14.04 -0.79
N GLU A 60 4.54 13.33 -0.87
CA GLU A 60 3.24 13.89 -1.24
C GLU A 60 2.30 13.99 -0.03
N ASP A 61 2.60 14.99 0.81
CA ASP A 61 1.79 15.39 1.95
C ASP A 61 0.32 15.59 1.55
N GLY A 62 -0.58 14.99 2.35
CA GLY A 62 -2.03 15.15 2.21
C GLY A 62 -2.74 14.12 1.33
N LEU A 63 -2.01 13.22 0.65
CA LEU A 63 -2.62 12.03 0.07
C LEU A 63 -3.00 11.04 1.17
N ARG A 64 -4.23 10.52 1.16
CA ARG A 64 -4.64 9.43 2.05
C ARG A 64 -5.23 8.32 1.22
N VAL A 65 -4.83 7.08 1.47
CA VAL A 65 -5.38 5.92 0.75
C VAL A 65 -6.85 5.77 1.15
N SER A 66 -7.74 5.73 0.17
CA SER A 66 -9.18 5.50 0.39
C SER A 66 -9.60 4.08 0.03
N ALA A 67 -8.99 3.50 -1.01
CA ALA A 67 -9.17 2.11 -1.41
C ALA A 67 -7.97 1.65 -2.24
N PHE A 68 -7.77 0.35 -2.36
CA PHE A 68 -6.81 -0.23 -3.31
C PHE A 68 -7.23 -1.66 -3.68
N VAL A 69 -6.69 -2.16 -4.78
CA VAL A 69 -6.94 -3.53 -5.26
C VAL A 69 -5.72 -4.07 -6.01
N LEU A 70 -5.41 -5.34 -5.82
CA LEU A 70 -4.40 -6.05 -6.60
C LEU A 70 -4.96 -6.39 -7.99
N SER A 71 -4.10 -6.34 -9.01
CA SER A 71 -4.41 -6.88 -10.33
C SER A 71 -4.58 -8.38 -10.22
N GLN A 72 -5.77 -8.91 -10.54
CA GLN A 72 -6.04 -10.35 -10.47
C GLN A 72 -5.37 -11.14 -11.61
N ASP A 73 -5.02 -10.47 -12.71
CA ASP A 73 -4.53 -11.15 -13.91
C ASP A 73 -3.06 -11.58 -13.78
N ASP A 74 -2.24 -10.74 -13.15
CA ASP A 74 -0.80 -10.93 -13.05
C ASP A 74 -0.24 -10.81 -11.62
N GLU A 75 -1.02 -10.27 -10.67
CA GLU A 75 -0.58 -9.87 -9.32
C GLU A 75 0.73 -9.07 -9.29
N ALA A 76 1.15 -8.54 -10.44
CA ALA A 76 2.39 -7.78 -10.59
C ALA A 76 2.14 -6.28 -10.46
N SER A 77 0.88 -5.88 -10.25
CA SER A 77 0.50 -4.49 -10.09
C SER A 77 -0.66 -4.31 -9.11
N ILE A 78 -0.75 -3.09 -8.59
CA ILE A 78 -1.75 -2.68 -7.61
C ILE A 78 -2.29 -1.30 -7.99
N VAL A 79 -3.59 -1.13 -7.94
CA VAL A 79 -4.21 0.18 -8.13
C VAL A 79 -4.59 0.75 -6.78
N VAL A 80 -4.12 1.96 -6.50
CA VAL A 80 -4.36 2.71 -5.28
C VAL A 80 -5.20 3.93 -5.60
N ALA A 81 -6.31 4.12 -4.90
CA ALA A 81 -7.12 5.32 -4.93
C ALA A 81 -6.88 6.16 -3.67
N TYR A 82 -6.71 7.45 -3.87
CA TYR A 82 -6.53 8.44 -2.81
C TYR A 82 -7.78 9.29 -2.62
N THR A 83 -7.97 9.82 -1.41
CA THR A 83 -9.13 10.62 -1.02
C THR A 83 -9.35 11.87 -1.89
N ASN A 84 -8.30 12.41 -2.52
CA ASN A 84 -8.41 13.54 -3.44
C ASN A 84 -8.80 13.16 -4.88
N GLY A 85 -9.19 11.90 -5.10
CA GLY A 85 -9.57 11.35 -6.40
C GLY A 85 -8.40 10.99 -7.32
N LEU A 86 -7.14 11.04 -6.87
CA LEU A 86 -6.02 10.49 -7.63
C LEU A 86 -6.07 8.96 -7.58
N LEU A 87 -5.86 8.31 -8.73
CA LEU A 87 -5.56 6.89 -8.82
C LEU A 87 -4.16 6.70 -9.37
N ARG A 88 -3.43 5.74 -8.80
CA ARG A 88 -2.11 5.31 -9.28
C ARG A 88 -2.08 3.80 -9.43
N ASN A 89 -1.53 3.34 -10.55
CA ASN A 89 -1.19 1.94 -10.73
C ASN A 89 0.30 1.79 -10.48
N TYR A 90 0.68 0.96 -9.52
CA TYR A 90 2.07 0.65 -9.20
C TYR A 90 2.40 -0.76 -9.68
N ARG A 91 3.59 -0.94 -10.26
CA ARG A 91 4.21 -2.25 -10.43
C ARG A 91 4.80 -2.67 -9.09
N LEU A 92 4.44 -3.87 -8.64
CA LEU A 92 5.00 -4.46 -7.44
C LEU A 92 6.44 -4.93 -7.71
N PRO A 93 7.35 -4.73 -6.75
CA PRO A 93 8.74 -5.15 -6.91
C PRO A 93 8.86 -6.68 -6.81
N VAL A 94 9.77 -7.25 -7.58
CA VAL A 94 10.10 -8.69 -7.55
C VAL A 94 10.98 -9.04 -6.34
N SER A 95 11.69 -8.06 -5.78
CA SER A 95 12.55 -8.19 -4.61
C SER A 95 12.15 -7.16 -3.55
N PRO A 96 12.14 -7.50 -2.25
CA PRO A 96 11.83 -6.56 -1.17
C PRO A 96 12.81 -5.38 -1.07
N SER A 97 13.99 -5.48 -1.70
CA SER A 97 15.00 -4.41 -1.73
C SER A 97 14.67 -3.25 -2.69
N THR A 98 13.57 -3.31 -3.44
CA THR A 98 13.26 -2.36 -4.51
C THR A 98 11.93 -1.67 -4.23
N SER A 99 11.84 -0.37 -4.54
CA SER A 99 10.59 0.39 -4.42
C SER A 99 9.62 0.05 -5.54
N PRO A 100 8.30 0.10 -5.30
CA PRO A 100 7.29 -0.02 -6.35
C PRO A 100 7.39 1.12 -7.39
N ASP A 101 7.23 0.79 -8.68
CA ASP A 101 7.29 1.77 -9.78
C ASP A 101 5.89 2.24 -10.18
N ILE A 102 5.69 3.54 -10.45
CA ILE A 102 4.41 4.04 -10.97
C ILE A 102 4.29 3.72 -12.46
N LEU A 103 3.32 2.87 -12.82
CA LEU A 103 3.00 2.53 -14.21
C LEU A 103 2.16 3.60 -14.90
N ARG A 104 1.15 4.09 -14.18
CA ARG A 104 0.24 5.14 -14.67
C ARG A 104 -0.44 5.85 -13.52
N GLN A 105 -0.87 7.08 -13.75
CA GLN A 105 -1.68 7.84 -12.81
C GLN A 105 -2.79 8.60 -13.54
N TRP A 106 -3.95 8.73 -12.92
CA TRP A 106 -5.10 9.41 -13.50
C TRP A 106 -6.03 9.95 -12.41
N LYS A 107 -6.88 10.93 -12.76
CA LYS A 107 -7.94 11.39 -11.86
C LYS A 107 -9.19 10.55 -12.05
N SER A 108 -9.83 10.23 -10.92
CA SER A 108 -11.15 9.65 -10.86
C SER A 108 -12.16 10.54 -11.57
N THR A 109 -13.16 9.92 -12.20
CA THR A 109 -14.32 10.63 -12.74
C THR A 109 -15.42 10.80 -11.70
N HIS A 110 -15.28 10.20 -10.51
CA HIS A 110 -16.17 10.40 -9.36
C HIS A 110 -15.97 11.78 -8.75
N LYS A 111 -17.03 12.30 -8.11
CA LYS A 111 -17.01 13.59 -7.41
C LYS A 111 -16.60 13.47 -5.95
N ALA A 112 -16.51 12.24 -5.44
CA ALA A 112 -16.11 11.92 -4.07
C ALA A 112 -15.09 10.75 -4.04
N PRO A 113 -14.44 10.47 -2.89
CA PRO A 113 -13.45 9.41 -2.76
C PRO A 113 -13.98 8.04 -3.21
N VAL A 114 -13.12 7.26 -3.87
CA VAL A 114 -13.39 5.86 -4.17
C VAL A 114 -13.28 5.04 -2.88
N LEU A 115 -14.32 4.26 -2.58
CA LEU A 115 -14.42 3.46 -1.36
C LEU A 115 -14.24 1.96 -1.61
N VAL A 116 -14.51 1.50 -2.83
CA VAL A 116 -14.45 0.09 -3.22
C VAL A 116 -13.95 -0.04 -4.65
N MET A 117 -13.13 -1.07 -4.89
CA MET A 117 -12.50 -1.34 -6.17
C MET A 117 -12.56 -2.85 -6.46
N ARG A 118 -12.72 -3.22 -7.73
CA ARG A 118 -12.63 -4.60 -8.21
C ARG A 118 -11.88 -4.60 -9.54
N PHE A 119 -10.86 -5.44 -9.68
CA PHE A 119 -10.06 -5.55 -10.89
C PHE A 119 -10.26 -6.94 -11.50
N GLU A 120 -10.56 -7.02 -12.78
CA GLU A 120 -10.76 -8.28 -13.50
C GLU A 120 -10.51 -8.06 -15.00
N ASN A 121 -9.70 -8.90 -15.65
CA ASN A 121 -9.48 -8.90 -17.10
C ASN A 121 -9.13 -7.51 -17.67
N CYS A 122 -8.13 -6.84 -17.08
CA CYS A 122 -7.71 -5.46 -17.40
C CYS A 122 -8.79 -4.37 -17.17
N LEU A 123 -9.96 -4.70 -16.62
CA LEU A 123 -11.01 -3.75 -16.28
C LEU A 123 -10.97 -3.46 -14.78
N LEU A 124 -11.20 -2.19 -14.44
CA LEU A 124 -11.27 -1.73 -13.06
C LEU A 124 -12.64 -1.11 -12.82
N ALA A 125 -13.45 -1.76 -11.98
CA ALA A 125 -14.68 -1.19 -11.46
C ALA A 125 -14.42 -0.47 -10.14
N THR A 126 -15.05 0.68 -9.96
CA THR A 126 -14.86 1.59 -8.82
C THR A 126 -16.21 2.08 -8.29
N GLY A 127 -16.41 2.00 -6.98
CA GLY A 127 -17.56 2.58 -6.28
C GLY A 127 -17.13 3.72 -5.37
N SER A 128 -17.85 4.84 -5.42
CA SER A 128 -17.51 6.07 -4.69
C SER A 128 -18.56 6.44 -3.64
N ALA A 129 -18.15 7.30 -2.70
CA ALA A 129 -19.03 7.95 -1.73
C ALA A 129 -20.08 8.89 -2.36
N ASP A 130 -20.00 9.16 -3.67
CA ASP A 130 -21.03 9.89 -4.42
C ASP A 130 -22.19 9.00 -4.91
N PHE A 131 -22.21 7.73 -4.47
CA PHE A 131 -23.21 6.71 -4.79
C PHE A 131 -23.21 6.23 -6.26
N TYR A 132 -22.18 6.56 -7.04
CA TYR A 132 -21.99 6.01 -8.38
C TYR A 132 -20.97 4.88 -8.42
N VAL A 133 -21.20 3.95 -9.35
CA VAL A 133 -20.27 2.88 -9.73
C VAL A 133 -19.88 3.10 -11.19
N LYS A 134 -18.59 2.97 -11.49
CA LYS A 134 -18.03 3.14 -12.83
C LYS A 134 -16.95 2.10 -13.10
#